data_AF-A0A7L0H7V3-F1
#
_entry.id   AF-A0A7L0H7V3-F1
#
_cell.length_a   1.000
_cell.length_b   1.000
_cell.length_c   1.000
_cell.angle_alpha   90.00
_cell.angle_beta   90.00
_cell.angle_gamma   90.00
#
_symmetry.space_group_name_H-M   'P 1'
#
loop_
_entity.id
_entity.type
_entity.pdbx_description
1 polymer ?
#
loop_
_entity_poly.entity_id
_entity_poly.type
_entity_poly.pdbx_seq_one_letter_code
_entity_poly.pdbx_strand_id
1 'polypeptide(L)'
;MKSKKVEDDSIGKAACLARNFYPKNISLEMSSNEVVYEQSTSILTSEGLYDTIKVVNVAKSTEVTCKARFNGSTFTANATLPEKEAEEPVTGKVCNTTDTSAQADTKVEKANMLSMAVLGLRVLLAKSIAFNTLMSIKLFLF
;
A
#
# COMPACT_ATOMS: atom_id res chain seq x y z
N MET A 1 -51.29 16.25 8.40
CA MET A 1 -50.13 16.01 9.29
C MET A 1 -48.87 16.37 8.53
N LYS A 2 -48.12 17.39 8.96
CA LYS A 2 -46.81 17.72 8.37
C LYS A 2 -45.83 16.63 8.80
N SER A 3 -45.30 15.87 7.84
CA SER A 3 -44.26 14.89 8.12
C SER A 3 -42.98 15.63 8.52
N LYS A 4 -42.58 15.49 9.78
CA LYS A 4 -41.30 16.00 10.28
C LYS A 4 -40.23 15.15 9.61
N LYS A 5 -39.51 15.74 8.65
CA LYS A 5 -38.32 15.13 8.04
C LYS A 5 -37.36 14.83 9.20
N VAL A 6 -37.14 13.56 9.49
CA VAL A 6 -36.08 13.13 10.41
C VAL A 6 -34.78 13.47 9.68
N GLU A 7 -34.03 14.42 10.22
CA GLU A 7 -32.63 14.61 9.84
C GLU A 7 -31.92 13.31 10.20
N ASP A 8 -31.56 12.55 9.18
CA ASP A 8 -30.72 11.37 9.29
C ASP A 8 -29.33 11.85 9.70
N ASP A 9 -29.09 11.88 11.01
CA ASP A 9 -27.84 12.26 11.68
C ASP A 9 -26.78 11.19 11.41
N SER A 10 -26.47 11.01 10.12
CA SER A 10 -25.61 9.95 9.65
C SER A 10 -24.16 10.41 9.78
N ILE A 11 -23.44 9.75 10.70
CA ILE A 11 -22.05 10.02 11.02
C ILE A 11 -21.16 9.44 9.91
N GLY A 12 -20.35 10.28 9.27
CA GLY A 12 -19.25 9.93 8.37
C GLY A 12 -17.90 9.87 9.08
N LYS A 13 -16.87 9.41 8.37
CA LYS A 13 -15.47 9.38 8.86
C LYS A 13 -14.58 10.23 7.96
N ALA A 14 -13.69 10.99 8.57
CA ALA A 14 -12.67 11.75 7.85
C ALA A 14 -11.27 11.40 8.37
N ALA A 15 -10.29 11.35 7.47
CA ALA A 15 -8.90 11.04 7.79
C ALA A 15 -7.98 12.17 7.35
N CYS A 16 -6.93 12.43 8.13
CA CYS A 16 -5.85 13.34 7.77
C CYS A 16 -4.53 12.59 7.89
N LEU A 17 -3.80 12.59 6.78
CA LEU A 17 -2.54 11.90 6.60
C LEU A 17 -1.45 12.94 6.40
N ALA A 18 -0.46 12.95 7.30
CA ALA A 18 0.80 13.64 7.07
C ALA A 18 1.84 12.63 6.60
N ARG A 19 2.52 12.94 5.49
CA ARG A 19 3.52 12.07 4.88
C ARG A 19 4.87 12.73 4.83
N ASN A 20 5.93 11.92 4.81
CA ASN A 20 7.29 12.33 4.49
C ASN A 20 7.80 13.50 5.35
N PHE A 21 7.52 13.49 6.66
CA PHE A 21 8.00 14.53 7.57
C PHE A 21 9.17 14.04 8.44
N TYR A 22 10.08 14.96 8.76
CA TYR A 22 11.20 14.74 9.69
C TYR A 22 11.62 16.07 10.32
N PRO A 23 11.78 16.17 11.66
CA PRO A 23 11.79 15.09 12.65
C PRO A 23 10.39 14.59 13.07
N LYS A 24 10.30 13.54 13.89
CA LYS A 24 9.04 12.84 14.26
C LYS A 24 7.96 13.71 14.95
N ASN A 25 8.27 14.96 15.32
CA ASN A 25 7.38 15.81 16.10
C ASN A 25 6.40 16.59 15.21
N ILE A 26 5.21 16.02 14.99
CA ILE A 26 4.09 16.66 14.31
C ILE A 26 2.82 16.54 15.17
N SER A 27 1.94 17.54 15.09
CA SER A 27 0.60 17.48 15.70
C SER A 27 -0.46 17.62 14.63
N LEU A 28 -1.46 16.73 14.65
CA LEU A 28 -2.61 16.76 13.76
C LEU A 28 -3.86 17.19 14.53
N GLU A 29 -4.39 18.35 14.17
CA GLU A 29 -5.65 18.91 14.65
C GLU A 29 -6.72 18.78 13.57
N MET A 30 -7.92 18.40 13.96
CA MET A 30 -9.08 18.34 13.06
C MET A 30 -10.23 19.15 13.63
N SER A 31 -11.14 19.55 12.75
CA SER A 31 -12.37 20.28 13.11
C SER A 31 -13.32 19.50 14.04
N SER A 32 -13.28 18.17 14.05
CA SER A 32 -14.02 17.32 14.99
C SER A 32 -13.10 16.75 16.08
N ASN A 33 -13.63 16.70 17.31
CA ASN A 33 -12.92 16.15 18.48
C ASN A 33 -13.22 14.66 18.71
N GLU A 34 -14.13 14.06 17.95
CA GLU A 34 -14.52 12.66 18.11
C GLU A 34 -13.52 11.76 17.38
N VAL A 35 -12.41 11.45 18.05
CA VAL A 35 -11.33 10.63 17.49
C VAL A 35 -11.73 9.16 17.43
N VAL A 36 -11.68 8.59 16.23
CA VAL A 36 -11.90 7.16 15.95
C VAL A 36 -10.58 6.41 16.03
N TYR A 37 -9.53 7.02 15.47
CA TYR A 37 -8.19 6.43 15.44
C TYR A 37 -7.15 7.54 15.40
N GLU A 38 -6.16 7.45 16.28
CA GLU A 38 -4.99 8.30 16.23
C GLU A 38 -3.77 7.40 16.39
N GLN A 39 -2.87 7.50 15.42
CA GLN A 39 -1.67 6.69 15.44
C GLN A 39 -0.72 7.17 16.54
N SER A 40 -0.51 6.35 17.56
CA SER A 40 0.34 6.67 18.72
C SER A 40 1.81 6.87 18.36
N THR A 41 2.30 6.22 17.30
CA THR A 41 3.66 6.37 16.79
C THR A 41 3.69 6.46 15.27
N SER A 42 4.29 7.53 14.75
CA SER A 42 4.52 7.69 13.32
C SER A 42 5.30 6.51 12.72
N ILE A 43 4.90 6.08 11.53
CA ILE A 43 5.52 4.98 10.79
C ILE A 43 6.76 5.51 10.07
N LEU A 44 7.89 4.80 10.19
CA LEU A 44 9.11 5.10 9.43
C LEU A 44 8.99 4.52 8.02
N THR A 45 9.22 5.34 7.00
CA THR A 45 9.26 4.93 5.60
C THR A 45 10.64 4.39 5.22
N SER A 46 10.74 3.70 4.08
CA SER A 46 12.03 3.23 3.53
C SER A 46 13.00 4.37 3.19
N GLU A 47 12.49 5.60 3.04
CA GLU A 47 13.26 6.81 2.78
C GLU A 47 13.82 7.46 4.06
N GLY A 48 13.50 6.91 5.24
CA GLY A 48 13.93 7.45 6.53
C GLY A 48 13.08 8.61 7.03
N LEU A 49 11.91 8.84 6.42
CA LEU A 49 10.94 9.87 6.83
C LEU A 49 9.78 9.25 7.61
N TYR A 50 8.94 10.07 8.24
CA TYR A 50 7.81 9.60 9.02
C TYR A 50 6.47 9.93 8.35
N ASP A 51 5.51 9.02 8.52
CA ASP A 51 4.11 9.16 8.15
C ASP A 51 3.23 9.01 9.40
N THR A 52 2.10 9.73 9.47
CA THR A 52 1.12 9.58 10.54
C THR A 52 -0.29 9.95 10.10
N ILE A 53 -1.28 9.32 10.74
CA ILE A 53 -2.69 9.47 10.38
C ILE A 53 -3.55 9.66 11.62
N LYS A 54 -4.56 10.52 11.48
CA LYS A 54 -5.64 10.72 12.45
C LYS A 54 -6.98 10.60 11.74
N VAL A 55 -7.94 9.93 12.37
CA VAL A 55 -9.29 9.68 11.85
C VAL A 55 -10.32 10.12 12.89
N VAL A 56 -11.31 10.89 12.48
CA VAL A 56 -12.39 11.39 13.34
C VAL A 56 -13.76 11.11 12.72
N ASN A 57 -14.78 11.05 13.58
CA ASN A 57 -16.17 11.04 13.17
C ASN A 57 -16.61 12.48 12.84
N VAL A 58 -17.37 12.63 11.76
CA VAL A 58 -17.87 13.92 11.25
C VAL A 58 -19.30 13.76 10.77
N ALA A 59 -20.12 14.79 10.86
CA ALA A 59 -21.45 14.76 10.25
C ALA A 59 -21.31 14.69 8.72
N LYS A 60 -22.15 13.92 8.02
CA LYS A 60 -22.17 13.97 6.55
C LYS A 60 -22.39 15.40 6.05
N SER A 61 -21.77 15.73 4.91
CA SER A 61 -21.85 17.04 4.27
C SER A 61 -21.24 18.21 5.06
N THR A 62 -20.46 17.96 6.12
CA THR A 62 -19.63 18.99 6.76
C THR A 62 -18.27 19.14 6.08
N GLU A 63 -17.80 20.39 5.99
CA GLU A 63 -16.42 20.67 5.60
C GLU A 63 -15.49 20.30 6.76
N VAL A 64 -14.52 19.43 6.48
CA VAL A 64 -13.53 18.99 7.45
C VAL A 64 -12.22 19.70 7.17
N THR A 65 -11.76 20.48 8.15
CA THR A 65 -10.41 21.04 8.15
C THR A 65 -9.46 20.14 8.94
N CYS A 66 -8.30 19.85 8.35
CA CYS A 66 -7.13 19.31 9.03
C CYS A 66 -6.02 20.36 9.11
N LYS A 67 -5.41 20.51 10.29
CA LYS A 67 -4.23 21.34 10.52
C LYS A 67 -3.08 20.48 11.03
N ALA A 68 -1.96 20.53 10.32
CA ALA A 68 -0.72 19.89 10.72
C ALA A 68 0.25 20.95 11.23
N ARG A 69 0.62 20.87 12.51
CA ARG A 69 1.66 21.72 13.11
C ARG A 69 2.98 20.98 13.08
N PHE A 70 3.94 21.53 12.37
CA PHE A 70 5.25 20.92 12.18
C PHE A 70 6.34 22.00 12.18
N ASN A 71 7.32 21.87 13.07
CA ASN A 71 8.46 22.78 13.18
C ASN A 71 8.09 24.29 13.23
N GLY A 72 7.05 24.64 13.99
CA GLY A 72 6.53 26.00 14.10
C GLY A 72 5.65 26.47 12.94
N SER A 73 5.61 25.71 11.83
CA SER A 73 4.73 25.96 10.69
C SER A 73 3.39 25.26 10.84
N THR A 74 2.35 25.84 10.27
CA THR A 74 1.00 25.26 10.23
C THR A 74 0.57 25.05 8.79
N PHE A 75 0.27 23.80 8.43
CA PHE A 75 -0.26 23.42 7.13
C PHE A 75 -1.74 23.10 7.29
N THR A 76 -2.59 23.67 6.43
CA THR A 76 -4.04 23.48 6.51
C THR A 76 -4.54 22.82 5.23
N ALA A 77 -5.37 21.80 5.37
CA ALA A 77 -6.07 21.13 4.28
C ALA A 77 -7.56 21.06 4.60
N ASN A 78 -8.40 21.39 3.62
CA ASN A 78 -9.86 21.31 3.74
C ASN A 78 -10.40 20.24 2.78
N ALA A 79 -11.40 19.49 3.23
CA ALA A 79 -12.12 18.54 2.39
C ALA A 79 -13.61 18.57 2.74
N THR A 80 -14.46 18.63 1.73
CA THR A 80 -15.91 18.45 1.90
C THR A 80 -16.22 16.97 1.73
N LEU A 81 -16.88 16.34 2.71
CA LEU A 81 -17.44 15.00 2.47
C LEU A 81 -18.55 15.12 1.42
N PRO A 82 -18.43 14.51 0.22
CA PRO A 82 -19.54 14.47 -0.71
C PRO A 82 -20.71 13.70 -0.09
N GLU A 83 -21.94 14.17 -0.33
CA GLU A 83 -23.19 13.50 0.09
C GLU A 83 -23.38 12.14 -0.61
N LYS A 84 -22.64 11.89 -1.69
CA LYS A 84 -22.63 10.60 -2.35
C LYS A 84 -21.88 9.60 -1.49
N GLU A 85 -22.54 8.47 -1.25
CA GLU A 85 -21.93 7.23 -0.78
C GLU A 85 -20.53 7.13 -1.38
N ALA A 86 -19.52 7.25 -0.52
CA ALA A 86 -18.21 6.74 -0.89
C ALA A 86 -18.49 5.31 -1.38
N GLU A 87 -18.08 4.99 -2.60
CA GLU A 87 -18.08 3.59 -3.05
C GLU A 87 -17.56 2.80 -1.87
N GLU A 88 -18.36 1.81 -1.42
CA GLU A 88 -17.98 0.97 -0.29
C GLU A 88 -16.48 0.70 -0.41
N PRO A 89 -15.67 0.92 0.64
CA PRO A 89 -14.27 0.58 0.54
C PRO A 89 -14.27 -0.87 0.10
N VAL A 90 -13.86 -1.12 -1.15
CA VAL A 90 -13.71 -2.46 -1.66
C VAL A 90 -12.95 -3.13 -0.54
N THR A 91 -13.55 -4.18 0.05
CA THR A 91 -12.89 -5.08 1.01
C THR A 91 -11.77 -5.77 0.25
N GLY A 92 -10.80 -4.96 -0.17
CA GLY A 92 -9.64 -5.25 -0.95
C GLY A 92 -8.61 -5.61 0.07
N LYS A 93 -8.52 -6.91 0.29
CA LYS A 93 -7.44 -7.64 0.94
C LYS A 93 -6.29 -6.74 1.39
N VAL A 94 -6.29 -6.46 2.68
CA VAL A 94 -5.16 -5.96 3.48
C VAL A 94 -3.85 -6.49 2.89
N CYS A 95 -2.98 -5.57 2.44
CA CYS A 95 -1.61 -5.80 1.97
C CYS A 95 -1.38 -7.19 1.36
N ASN A 96 -1.75 -7.40 0.10
CA ASN A 96 -1.17 -8.50 -0.66
C ASN A 96 0.33 -8.21 -0.85
N THR A 97 1.18 -9.14 -0.41
CA THR A 97 2.65 -9.12 -0.60
C THR A 97 3.06 -9.27 -2.07
N THR A 98 2.24 -8.81 -3.01
CA THR A 98 2.42 -8.97 -4.46
C THR A 98 2.55 -7.63 -5.18
N ASP A 99 2.31 -6.49 -4.52
CA ASP A 99 2.41 -5.16 -5.15
C ASP A 99 3.78 -4.50 -4.96
N THR A 100 4.87 -5.29 -5.06
CA THR A 100 6.17 -4.76 -5.48
C THR A 100 6.41 -5.12 -6.94
N SER A 101 5.52 -4.67 -7.82
CA SER A 101 5.81 -4.65 -9.26
C SER A 101 5.12 -3.52 -10.03
N ALA A 102 4.65 -2.46 -9.35
CA ALA A 102 4.33 -1.21 -10.02
C ALA A 102 5.62 -0.43 -10.36
N GLN A 103 6.56 -1.10 -11.03
CA GLN A 103 7.55 -0.46 -11.88
C GLN A 103 7.19 -0.89 -13.30
N ALA A 104 6.75 0.10 -14.09
CA ALA A 104 6.39 0.02 -15.49
C ALA A 104 6.95 -1.24 -16.18
N ASP A 105 6.06 -2.17 -16.44
CA ASP A 105 6.35 -3.44 -17.06
C ASP A 105 6.82 -3.20 -18.50
N THR A 106 8.13 -3.11 -18.68
CA THR A 106 8.80 -3.11 -19.99
C THR A 106 9.72 -4.32 -20.13
N LYS A 107 9.53 -5.36 -19.29
CA LYS A 107 10.46 -6.48 -19.20
C LYS A 107 9.80 -7.86 -19.20
N VAL A 108 8.57 -7.98 -19.72
CA VAL A 108 7.93 -9.28 -19.94
C VAL A 108 8.70 -10.16 -20.95
N GLU A 109 9.41 -9.56 -21.91
CA GLU A 109 10.07 -10.32 -22.98
C GLU A 109 11.38 -11.01 -22.53
N LYS A 110 12.14 -10.42 -21.62
CA LYS A 110 13.49 -10.90 -21.25
C LYS A 110 13.49 -12.03 -20.22
N ALA A 111 12.44 -12.17 -19.41
CA ALA A 111 12.33 -13.23 -18.40
C ALA A 111 12.04 -14.61 -19.02
N ASN A 112 11.27 -14.65 -20.12
CA ASN A 112 10.93 -15.87 -20.84
C ASN A 112 12.18 -16.50 -21.51
N MET A 113 13.12 -15.68 -22.00
CA MET A 113 14.34 -16.15 -22.67
C MET A 113 15.35 -16.80 -21.71
N LEU A 114 15.51 -16.26 -20.50
CA LEU A 114 16.41 -16.83 -19.48
C LEU A 114 15.87 -18.16 -18.92
N SER A 115 14.54 -18.29 -18.79
CA SER A 115 13.90 -19.52 -18.30
C SER A 115 14.10 -20.70 -19.26
N MET A 116 13.90 -20.48 -20.56
CA MET A 116 14.12 -21.51 -21.59
C MET A 116 15.59 -21.89 -21.74
N ALA A 117 16.52 -20.93 -21.63
CA ALA A 117 17.95 -21.20 -21.65
C ALA A 117 18.42 -22.07 -20.46
N VAL A 118 17.90 -21.80 -19.25
CA VAL A 118 18.20 -22.60 -18.05
C VAL A 118 17.64 -24.02 -18.17
N LEU A 119 16.42 -24.17 -18.68
CA LEU A 119 15.83 -25.48 -18.97
C LEU A 119 16.67 -26.27 -19.98
N GLY A 120 17.09 -25.65 -21.09
CA GLY A 120 17.96 -26.28 -22.08
C GLY A 120 19.31 -26.70 -21.51
N LEU A 121 19.95 -25.85 -20.69
CA LEU A 121 21.24 -26.16 -20.06
C LEU A 121 21.14 -27.38 -19.12
N ARG A 122 20.07 -27.48 -18.33
CA ARG A 122 19.85 -28.63 -17.43
C ARG A 122 19.72 -29.95 -18.20
N VAL A 123 19.02 -29.93 -19.33
CA VAL A 123 18.87 -31.12 -20.20
C VAL A 123 20.20 -31.52 -20.84
N LEU A 124 20.98 -30.54 -21.33
CA LEU A 124 22.29 -30.81 -21.95
C LEU A 124 23.32 -31.34 -20.94
N LEU A 125 23.33 -30.80 -19.73
CA LEU A 125 24.18 -31.30 -18.64
C LEU A 125 23.80 -32.74 -18.27
N ALA A 126 22.51 -33.04 -18.09
CA ALA A 126 22.04 -34.40 -17.79
C ALA A 126 22.42 -35.40 -18.89
N LYS A 127 22.25 -35.03 -20.16
CA LYS A 127 22.62 -35.87 -21.31
C LYS A 127 24.13 -36.12 -21.38
N SER A 128 24.93 -35.08 -21.13
CA SER A 128 26.40 -35.19 -21.16
C SER A 128 26.91 -36.07 -20.03
N ILE A 129 26.38 -35.92 -18.81
CA ILE A 129 26.73 -36.77 -17.67
C ILE A 129 26.38 -38.23 -17.98
N ALA A 130 25.16 -38.50 -18.46
CA ALA A 130 24.73 -39.86 -18.78
C ALA A 130 25.57 -40.52 -19.89
N PHE A 131 25.96 -39.78 -20.91
CA PHE A 131 26.79 -40.30 -22.00
C PHE A 131 28.23 -40.57 -21.55
N ASN A 132 28.83 -39.64 -20.78
CA ASN A 132 30.17 -39.84 -20.23
C ASN A 132 30.23 -41.00 -19.24
N THR A 133 29.20 -41.19 -18.40
CA THR A 133 29.15 -42.33 -17.48
C THR A 133 28.97 -43.64 -18.24
N LEU A 134 28.09 -43.70 -19.25
CA LEU A 134 27.94 -44.90 -20.11
C LEU A 134 29.25 -45.27 -20.82
N MET A 135 29.94 -44.28 -21.40
CA MET A 135 31.21 -44.51 -22.08
C MET A 135 32.32 -44.93 -21.12
N SER A 136 32.35 -44.36 -19.91
CA SER A 136 33.29 -44.79 -18.87
C SER A 136 33.01 -46.23 -18.46
N ILE A 137 31.76 -46.59 -18.18
CA ILE A 137 31.37 -47.96 -17.82
C ILE A 137 31.72 -48.94 -18.95
N LYS A 138 31.49 -48.56 -20.21
CA LYS A 138 31.84 -49.39 -21.37
C LYS A 138 33.35 -49.64 -21.46
N LEU A 139 34.19 -48.64 -21.15
CA LEU A 139 35.65 -48.79 -21.09
C LEU A 139 36.15 -49.62 -19.90
N PHE A 140 35.35 -49.76 -18.85
CA PHE A 140 35.71 -50.54 -17.66
C PHE A 140 35.19 -51.98 -17.70
N LEU A 141 34.10 -52.25 -18.44
CA LEU A 141 33.48 -53.59 -18.56
C LEU A 141 33.87 -54.35 -19.84
N PHE A 142 34.51 -53.69 -20.80
CA PHE A 142 35.12 -54.27 -22.01
C PHE A 142 36.57 -53.81 -22.13
#